data_AF-A0A419JHJ1-F1
#
_entry.id   AF-A0A419JHJ1-F1
#
_cell.length_a   1.000
_cell.length_b   1.000
_cell.length_c   1.000
_cell.angle_alpha   90.00
_cell.angle_beta   90.00
_cell.angle_gamma   90.00
#
_symmetry.space_group_name_H-M   'P 1'
#
loop_
_entity.id
_entity.type
_entity.pdbx_description
1 polymer ?
#
loop_
_entity_poly.entity_id
_entity_poly.type
_entity_poly.pdbx_seq_one_letter_code
_entity_poly.pdbx_strand_id
1 'polypeptide(L)'
;MIQIFRRRVREDPGVSEELHEMVEYTPPEGVLELERYMLKGGRAMAVILLDEKTKVRSYHLVEPALSYEEKLLLEDLYDTLQDVLSLEDTNGDEKGAVERRDILERDLKNLLKSYGINLSPSSYERILYYLERNFLGYERIDALMDDPWIEDISCDGVNLPIYLYHRKHQNIRTNVSFPDEEVLDAFIIKLSQK
;
A
#
# COMPACT_ATOMS: atom_id res chain seq x y z
N MET A 1 20.29 32.51 -16.07
CA MET A 1 20.95 31.21 -15.83
C MET A 1 21.10 31.02 -14.34
N ILE A 2 20.16 30.36 -13.67
CA ILE A 2 20.31 29.96 -12.26
C ILE A 2 19.64 28.59 -12.10
N GLN A 3 20.49 27.55 -11.97
CA GLN A 3 20.10 26.19 -11.60
C GLN A 3 19.51 26.20 -10.18
N ILE A 4 18.22 25.87 -10.06
CA ILE A 4 17.59 25.60 -8.77
C ILE A 4 17.83 24.11 -8.48
N PHE A 5 18.46 23.85 -7.34
CA PHE A 5 18.89 22.55 -6.82
C PHE A 5 17.90 21.40 -7.14
N ARG A 6 18.27 20.54 -8.10
CA ARG A 6 17.68 19.20 -8.24
C ARG A 6 18.31 18.35 -7.14
N ARG A 7 17.71 18.34 -5.94
CA ARG A 7 18.15 17.46 -4.85
C ARG A 7 17.92 16.02 -5.34
N ARG A 8 19.01 15.28 -5.52
CA ARG A 8 18.98 13.89 -5.99
C ARG A 8 17.97 13.12 -5.14
N VAL A 9 17.01 12.48 -5.84
CA VAL A 9 16.32 11.29 -5.35
C VAL A 9 17.39 10.44 -4.67
N ARG A 10 17.21 10.11 -3.39
CA ARG A 10 17.97 8.99 -2.84
C ARG A 10 17.46 7.78 -3.61
N GLU A 11 18.13 7.45 -4.71
CA GLU A 11 17.99 6.15 -5.34
C GLU A 11 18.37 5.14 -4.26
N ASP A 12 17.37 4.43 -3.75
CA ASP A 12 17.62 3.26 -2.93
C ASP A 12 18.21 2.22 -3.88
N PRO A 13 19.49 1.81 -3.72
CA PRO A 13 20.27 1.14 -4.75
C PRO A 13 19.81 -0.31 -5.08
N GLY A 14 18.58 -0.69 -4.72
CA GLY A 14 18.00 -2.01 -4.93
C GLY A 14 16.59 -2.03 -5.54
N VAL A 15 15.99 -0.90 -5.88
CA VAL A 15 14.65 -0.86 -6.52
C VAL A 15 14.82 -0.83 -8.04
N SER A 16 14.21 -1.77 -8.75
CA SER A 16 14.25 -1.82 -10.22
C SER A 16 13.46 -0.65 -10.83
N GLU A 17 13.86 -0.21 -12.03
CA GLU A 17 13.20 0.88 -12.75
C GLU A 17 11.71 0.58 -13.03
N GLU A 18 11.36 -0.69 -13.25
CA GLU A 18 9.98 -1.18 -13.40
C GLU A 18 9.12 -1.01 -12.15
N LEU A 19 9.70 -1.08 -10.95
CA LEU A 19 8.98 -0.84 -9.69
C LEU A 19 8.72 0.65 -9.47
N HIS A 20 9.61 1.52 -9.92
CA HIS A 20 9.39 2.97 -9.88
C HIS A 20 8.19 3.41 -10.74
N GLU A 21 7.94 2.75 -11.87
CA GLU A 21 6.77 3.03 -12.72
C GLU A 21 5.44 2.62 -12.06
N MET A 22 5.45 1.79 -11.01
CA MET A 22 4.22 1.36 -10.34
C MET A 22 3.61 2.47 -9.48
N VAL A 23 4.43 3.38 -8.96
CA VAL A 23 4.04 4.42 -8.00
C VAL A 23 4.52 5.78 -8.45
N GLU A 24 3.75 6.40 -9.34
CA GLU A 24 3.97 7.77 -9.77
C GLU A 24 3.07 8.75 -9.02
N TYR A 25 3.65 9.89 -8.63
CA TYR A 25 2.90 10.97 -8.00
C TYR A 25 3.51 12.33 -8.31
N THR A 26 2.64 13.25 -8.72
CA THR A 26 2.95 14.66 -8.95
C THR A 26 2.05 15.51 -8.05
N PRO A 27 2.62 16.34 -7.15
CA PRO A 27 1.83 17.26 -6.34
C PRO A 27 1.00 18.21 -7.21
N PRO A 28 -0.25 18.51 -6.82
CA PRO A 28 -1.06 19.49 -7.53
C PRO A 28 -0.52 20.92 -7.34
N GLU A 29 -0.98 21.85 -8.19
CA GLU A 29 -0.59 23.26 -8.10
C GLU A 29 -0.93 23.85 -6.72
N GLY A 30 0.01 24.64 -6.16
CA GLY A 30 -0.14 25.23 -4.83
C GLY A 30 0.17 24.26 -3.68
N VAL A 31 0.70 23.07 -3.97
CA VAL A 31 1.17 22.10 -2.98
C VAL A 31 2.65 21.81 -3.20
N LEU A 32 3.46 22.01 -2.17
CA LEU A 32 4.89 21.73 -2.19
C LEU A 32 5.16 20.32 -1.67
N GLU A 33 5.99 19.57 -2.39
CA GLU A 33 6.60 18.35 -1.87
C GLU A 33 7.78 18.71 -0.97
N LEU A 34 7.68 18.30 0.30
CA LEU A 34 8.75 18.47 1.27
C LEU A 34 9.71 17.29 1.25
N GLU A 35 9.16 16.07 1.24
CA GLU A 35 9.90 14.81 1.37
C GLU A 35 9.21 13.70 0.58
N ARG A 36 10.02 12.75 0.09
CA ARG A 36 9.59 11.57 -0.64
C ARG A 36 10.53 10.42 -0.33
N TYR A 37 9.97 9.25 -0.05
CA TYR A 37 10.73 8.01 0.16
C TYR A 37 9.89 6.78 -0.17
N MET A 38 10.58 5.70 -0.55
CA MET A 38 9.96 4.44 -0.93
C MET A 38 9.62 3.60 0.31
N LEU A 39 8.57 2.80 0.18
CA LEU A 39 8.09 1.83 1.15
C LEU A 39 7.85 0.49 0.43
N LYS A 40 7.65 -0.59 1.19
CA LYS A 40 7.24 -1.91 0.64
C LYS A 40 8.15 -2.42 -0.50
N GLY A 41 9.46 -2.18 -0.39
CA GLY A 41 10.43 -2.59 -1.41
C GLY A 41 10.30 -1.86 -2.75
N GLY A 42 9.78 -0.63 -2.76
CA GLY A 42 9.59 0.17 -3.96
C GLY A 42 8.19 0.11 -4.56
N ARG A 43 7.29 -0.69 -3.98
CA ARG A 43 5.90 -0.86 -4.44
C ARG A 43 4.93 0.17 -3.85
N ALA A 44 5.35 0.90 -2.83
CA ALA A 44 4.62 2.01 -2.24
C ALA A 44 5.56 3.20 -2.02
N MET A 45 5.00 4.39 -1.88
CA MET A 45 5.77 5.62 -1.66
C MET A 45 5.04 6.56 -0.71
N ALA A 46 5.79 7.13 0.22
CA ALA A 46 5.33 8.21 1.08
C ALA A 46 5.75 9.56 0.51
N VAL A 47 4.82 10.50 0.44
CA VAL A 47 5.10 11.88 0.03
C VAL A 47 4.55 12.84 1.08
N ILE A 48 5.44 13.63 1.70
CA ILE A 48 5.05 14.68 2.64
C ILE A 48 4.82 15.97 1.87
N LEU A 49 3.61 16.49 2.00
CA LEU A 49 3.13 17.65 1.26
C LEU A 49 2.87 18.83 2.19
N LEU A 50 3.01 20.04 1.65
CA LEU A 50 2.65 21.29 2.30
C LEU A 50 1.75 22.11 1.36
N ASP A 51 0.51 22.34 1.78
CA ASP A 51 -0.36 23.27 1.08
C ASP A 51 0.13 24.72 1.29
N GLU A 52 0.42 25.42 0.20
CA GLU A 52 1.06 26.74 0.26
C GLU A 52 0.15 27.82 0.85
N LYS A 53 -1.17 27.67 0.72
CA LYS A 53 -2.16 28.67 1.16
C LYS A 53 -2.45 28.50 2.65
N THR A 54 -2.75 27.27 3.06
CA THR A 54 -3.16 26.94 4.42
C THR A 54 -1.98 26.65 5.34
N LYS A 55 -0.78 26.39 4.78
CA LYS A 55 0.41 25.93 5.49
C LYS A 55 0.21 24.61 6.24
N VAL A 56 -0.81 23.85 5.86
CA VAL A 56 -1.11 22.53 6.45
C VAL A 56 -0.27 21.47 5.77
N ARG A 57 0.34 20.60 6.57
CA ARG A 57 1.05 19.41 6.09
C ARG A 57 0.11 18.21 5.96
N SER A 58 0.38 17.35 4.99
CA SER A 58 -0.30 16.07 4.84
C SER A 58 0.66 14.99 4.39
N TYR A 59 0.40 13.76 4.84
CA TYR A 59 1.07 12.56 4.41
C TYR A 59 0.27 11.98 3.24
N HIS A 60 0.91 11.73 2.11
CA HIS A 60 0.26 11.13 0.96
C HIS A 60 0.91 9.77 0.70
N LEU A 61 0.16 8.71 0.99
CA LEU A 61 0.53 7.35 0.62
C LEU A 61 0.17 7.13 -0.84
N VAL A 62 1.16 6.74 -1.63
CA VAL A 62 1.02 6.38 -3.04
C VAL A 62 1.23 4.87 -3.15
N GLU A 63 0.17 4.17 -3.53
CA GLU A 63 0.18 2.75 -3.84
C GLU A 63 -0.04 2.54 -5.34
N PRO A 64 0.22 1.33 -5.89
CA PRO A 64 0.05 1.10 -7.30
C PRO A 64 -1.40 1.34 -7.72
N ALA A 65 -1.60 2.18 -8.74
CA ALA A 65 -2.93 2.48 -9.24
C ALA A 65 -3.48 1.26 -10.01
N LEU A 66 -4.69 0.83 -9.67
CA LEU A 66 -5.41 -0.23 -10.37
C LEU A 66 -6.36 0.36 -11.40
N SER A 67 -6.38 -0.22 -12.60
CA SER A 67 -7.43 0.01 -13.58
C SER A 67 -8.80 -0.49 -13.06
N TYR A 68 -9.88 -0.11 -13.74
CA TYR A 68 -11.21 -0.61 -13.35
C TYR A 68 -11.30 -2.13 -13.49
N GLU A 69 -10.74 -2.68 -14.57
CA GLU A 69 -10.67 -4.12 -14.82
C GLU A 69 -9.82 -4.85 -13.78
N GLU A 70 -8.68 -4.27 -13.39
CA GLU A 70 -7.81 -4.83 -12.35
C GLU A 70 -8.50 -4.85 -10.99
N LYS A 71 -9.31 -3.83 -10.65
CA LYS A 71 -10.07 -3.81 -9.39
C LYS A 71 -11.12 -4.92 -9.35
N LEU A 72 -11.90 -5.07 -10.42
CA LEU A 72 -12.91 -6.14 -10.51
C LEU A 72 -12.26 -7.52 -10.44
N LEU A 73 -11.14 -7.71 -11.13
CA LEU A 73 -10.40 -8.97 -11.07
C LEU A 73 -9.83 -9.22 -9.67
N LEU A 74 -9.27 -8.19 -9.02
CA LEU A 74 -8.73 -8.31 -7.67
C LEU A 74 -9.81 -8.70 -6.66
N GLU A 75 -11.00 -8.12 -6.75
CA GLU A 75 -12.15 -8.47 -5.89
C GLU A 75 -12.52 -9.96 -6.04
N ASP A 76 -12.70 -10.43 -7.27
CA ASP A 76 -13.04 -11.84 -7.56
C ASP A 76 -11.95 -12.84 -7.12
N LEU A 77 -10.68 -12.48 -7.37
CA LEU A 77 -9.53 -13.26 -6.92
C LEU A 77 -9.44 -13.29 -5.40
N TYR A 78 -9.70 -12.17 -4.73
CA TYR A 78 -9.64 -12.07 -3.27
C TYR A 78 -10.68 -12.97 -2.62
N ASP A 79 -11.93 -12.89 -3.05
CA ASP A 79 -13.03 -13.71 -2.52
C ASP A 79 -12.73 -15.21 -2.71
N THR A 80 -12.27 -15.60 -3.91
CA THR A 80 -11.96 -17.00 -4.22
C THR A 80 -10.75 -17.51 -3.41
N LEU A 81 -9.70 -16.71 -3.26
CA LEU A 81 -8.50 -17.10 -2.51
C LEU A 81 -8.76 -17.13 -0.99
N GLN A 82 -9.64 -16.27 -0.48
CA GLN A 82 -9.99 -16.23 0.94
C GLN A 82 -10.61 -17.55 1.41
N ASP A 83 -11.47 -18.15 0.58
CA ASP A 83 -12.06 -19.46 0.85
C ASP A 83 -11.02 -20.59 0.88
N VAL A 84 -9.98 -20.48 0.05
CA VAL A 84 -8.92 -21.49 -0.06
C VAL A 84 -7.92 -21.36 1.10
N LEU A 85 -7.43 -20.16 1.39
CA LEU A 85 -6.38 -19.92 2.38
C LEU A 85 -6.86 -20.07 3.82
N SER A 86 -8.15 -19.86 4.09
CA SER A 86 -8.74 -20.08 5.42
C SER A 86 -8.66 -21.56 5.87
N LEU A 87 -8.29 -22.48 4.99
CA LEU A 87 -8.14 -23.91 5.26
C LEU A 87 -6.69 -24.30 5.62
N GLU A 88 -5.71 -23.42 5.40
CA GLU A 88 -4.27 -23.70 5.58
C GLU A 88 -3.69 -22.92 6.76
N ASP A 89 -4.11 -23.26 7.98
CA ASP A 89 -3.60 -22.68 9.23
C ASP A 89 -2.10 -23.06 9.43
N THR A 90 -1.19 -22.09 9.26
CA THR A 90 0.25 -22.28 9.46
C THR A 90 0.81 -21.28 10.47
N ASN A 91 1.58 -21.80 11.43
CA ASN A 91 2.08 -21.11 12.62
C ASN A 91 2.94 -19.87 12.29
N GLY A 92 2.72 -18.80 13.07
CA GLY A 92 3.16 -17.42 12.81
C GLY A 92 4.64 -17.06 13.03
N ASP A 93 5.58 -17.83 12.48
CA ASP A 93 7.02 -17.47 12.50
C ASP A 93 7.44 -16.78 11.17
N GLU A 94 8.59 -16.08 11.14
CA GLU A 94 9.13 -15.45 9.90
C GLU A 94 9.27 -16.42 8.72
N LYS A 95 9.58 -17.70 9.00
CA LYS A 95 9.60 -18.76 7.99
C LYS A 95 8.21 -19.01 7.39
N GLY A 96 7.16 -18.91 8.21
CA GLY A 96 5.77 -19.00 7.77
C GLY A 96 5.32 -17.79 6.95
N ALA A 97 5.96 -16.62 7.07
CA ALA A 97 5.65 -15.48 6.21
C ALA A 97 6.12 -15.69 4.76
N VAL A 98 7.33 -16.25 4.58
CA VAL A 98 7.86 -16.60 3.24
C VAL A 98 7.01 -17.72 2.62
N GLU A 99 6.70 -18.75 3.40
CA GLU A 99 5.87 -19.87 2.94
C GLU A 99 4.46 -19.41 2.53
N ARG A 100 3.82 -18.53 3.31
CA ARG A 100 2.51 -17.96 2.96
C ARG A 100 2.53 -17.12 1.69
N ARG A 101 3.62 -16.39 1.43
CA ARG A 101 3.79 -15.66 0.17
C ARG A 101 3.90 -16.61 -1.01
N ASP A 102 4.73 -17.64 -0.90
CA ASP A 102 4.91 -18.64 -1.95
C ASP A 102 3.59 -19.38 -2.27
N ILE A 103 2.80 -19.70 -1.23
CA ILE A 103 1.46 -20.29 -1.36
C ILE A 103 0.53 -19.34 -2.11
N LEU A 104 0.45 -18.07 -1.68
CA LEU A 104 -0.39 -17.05 -2.31
C LEU A 104 -0.04 -16.87 -3.80
N GLU A 105 1.25 -16.75 -4.13
CA GLU A 105 1.70 -16.61 -5.51
C GLU A 105 1.39 -17.86 -6.36
N ARG A 106 1.56 -19.05 -5.80
CA ARG A 106 1.22 -20.32 -6.48
C ARG A 106 -0.27 -20.37 -6.78
N ASP A 107 -1.10 -20.04 -5.80
CA ASP A 107 -2.55 -20.17 -5.92
C ASP A 107 -3.13 -19.10 -6.84
N LEU A 108 -2.59 -17.87 -6.81
CA LEU A 108 -2.86 -16.83 -7.80
C LEU A 108 -2.57 -17.33 -9.22
N LYS A 109 -1.38 -17.90 -9.46
CA LYS A 109 -1.00 -18.43 -10.79
C LYS A 109 -1.94 -19.53 -11.26
N ASN A 110 -2.34 -20.42 -10.37
CA ASN A 110 -3.28 -21.50 -10.68
C ASN A 110 -4.67 -20.95 -11.01
N LEU A 111 -5.15 -19.98 -10.24
CA LEU A 111 -6.46 -19.38 -10.42
C LEU A 111 -6.55 -18.61 -11.73
N LEU A 112 -5.58 -17.74 -12.02
CA LEU A 112 -5.48 -17.03 -13.30
C LEU A 112 -5.47 -17.99 -14.50
N LYS A 113 -4.71 -19.08 -14.39
CA LYS A 113 -4.68 -20.13 -15.42
C LYS A 113 -6.03 -20.81 -15.60
N SER A 114 -6.76 -21.08 -14.52
CA SER A 114 -8.09 -21.69 -14.57
C SER A 114 -9.13 -20.78 -15.24
N TYR A 115 -9.01 -19.48 -15.03
CA TYR A 115 -9.86 -18.48 -15.69
C TYR A 115 -9.43 -18.19 -17.14
N GLY A 116 -8.28 -18.70 -17.57
CA GLY A 116 -7.71 -18.40 -18.89
C GLY A 116 -7.25 -16.95 -19.03
N ILE A 117 -6.97 -16.27 -17.92
CA ILE A 117 -6.52 -14.88 -17.88
C ILE A 117 -5.00 -14.85 -17.97
N ASN A 118 -4.49 -13.99 -18.86
CA ASN A 118 -3.06 -13.71 -18.96
C ASN A 118 -2.81 -12.22 -18.72
N LEU A 119 -2.13 -11.90 -17.62
CA LEU A 119 -1.82 -10.54 -17.23
C LEU A 119 -0.48 -10.10 -17.80
N SER A 120 -0.33 -8.79 -18.04
CA SER A 120 1.01 -8.22 -18.23
C SER A 120 1.82 -8.34 -16.94
N PRO A 121 3.16 -8.32 -17.00
CA PRO A 121 3.99 -8.36 -15.80
C PRO A 121 3.64 -7.26 -14.78
N SER A 122 3.37 -6.04 -15.26
CA SER A 122 2.99 -4.92 -14.38
C SER A 122 1.61 -5.09 -13.76
N SER A 123 0.63 -5.62 -14.50
CA SER A 123 -0.70 -5.91 -13.96
C SER A 123 -0.66 -7.04 -12.93
N TYR A 124 0.10 -8.10 -13.21
CA TYR A 124 0.33 -9.18 -12.27
C TYR A 124 0.95 -8.66 -10.95
N GLU A 125 2.00 -7.84 -11.03
CA GLU A 125 2.65 -7.30 -9.83
C GLU A 125 1.74 -6.36 -9.04
N ARG A 126 0.89 -5.56 -9.71
CA ARG A 126 -0.13 -4.74 -9.03
C ARG A 126 -1.10 -5.61 -8.26
N ILE A 127 -1.68 -6.64 -8.89
CA ILE A 127 -2.62 -7.54 -8.23
C ILE A 127 -1.95 -8.27 -7.07
N LEU A 128 -0.74 -8.80 -7.28
CA LEU A 128 0.03 -9.47 -6.24
C LEU A 128 0.30 -8.55 -5.06
N TYR A 129 0.68 -7.28 -5.29
CA TYR A 129 0.87 -6.30 -4.23
C TYR A 129 -0.39 -6.17 -3.34
N TYR A 130 -1.57 -6.00 -3.93
CA TYR A 130 -2.80 -5.85 -3.15
C TYR A 130 -3.22 -7.15 -2.44
N LEU A 131 -2.98 -8.32 -3.05
CA LEU A 131 -3.25 -9.60 -2.41
C LEU A 131 -2.31 -9.82 -1.21
N GLU A 132 -1.01 -9.55 -1.34
CA GLU A 132 -0.05 -9.61 -0.22
C GLU A 132 -0.44 -8.62 0.87
N ARG A 133 -0.75 -7.38 0.49
CA ARG A 133 -1.18 -6.31 1.39
C ARG A 133 -2.41 -6.73 2.21
N ASN A 134 -3.39 -7.32 1.53
CA ASN A 134 -4.65 -7.66 2.16
C ASN A 134 -4.57 -8.99 2.93
N PHE A 135 -3.92 -10.04 2.43
CA PHE A 135 -3.88 -11.34 3.12
C PHE A 135 -2.80 -11.42 4.19
N LEU A 136 -1.59 -10.95 3.87
CA LEU A 136 -0.41 -11.15 4.72
C LEU A 136 -0.13 -9.90 5.56
N GLY A 137 -0.37 -8.73 4.97
CA GLY A 137 -0.13 -7.42 5.57
C GLY A 137 -1.22 -6.94 6.52
N TYR A 138 -1.26 -5.62 6.71
CA TYR A 138 -2.27 -4.88 7.48
C TYR A 138 -3.26 -4.11 6.59
N GLU A 139 -3.60 -4.66 5.44
CA GLU A 139 -4.56 -4.10 4.50
C GLU A 139 -4.27 -2.63 4.15
N ARG A 140 -5.25 -1.74 4.28
CA ARG A 140 -5.16 -0.31 3.91
C ARG A 140 -4.05 0.44 4.67
N ILE A 141 -3.62 -0.04 5.83
CA ILE A 141 -2.56 0.58 6.62
C ILE A 141 -1.21 -0.13 6.47
N ASP A 142 -1.11 -1.17 5.65
CA ASP A 142 0.08 -2.02 5.55
C ASP A 142 1.36 -1.24 5.22
N ALA A 143 1.30 -0.32 4.26
CA ALA A 143 2.43 0.55 3.94
C ALA A 143 2.74 1.56 5.05
N LEU A 144 1.72 2.01 5.80
CA LEU A 144 1.93 2.88 6.96
C LEU A 144 2.63 2.13 8.10
N MET A 145 2.29 0.86 8.30
CA MET A 145 2.93 -0.02 9.30
C MET A 145 4.41 -0.32 8.95
N ASP A 146 4.77 -0.27 7.66
CA ASP A 146 6.15 -0.45 7.17
C ASP A 146 7.02 0.81 7.37
N ASP A 147 6.41 1.98 7.59
CA ASP A 147 7.11 3.26 7.61
C ASP A 147 7.82 3.52 8.97
N PRO A 148 9.16 3.58 9.00
CA PRO A 148 9.92 3.75 10.25
C PRO A 148 9.81 5.15 10.87
N TRP A 149 9.20 6.11 10.17
CA TRP A 149 8.98 7.47 10.67
C TRP A 149 7.63 7.66 11.36
N ILE A 150 6.75 6.66 11.29
CA ILE A 150 5.45 6.67 11.96
C ILE A 150 5.61 6.07 13.36
N GLU A 151 5.11 6.76 14.38
CA GLU A 151 5.06 6.23 15.76
C GLU A 151 3.68 5.69 16.09
N ASP A 152 2.65 6.48 15.79
CA ASP A 152 1.25 6.14 16.07
C ASP A 152 0.38 6.30 14.82
N ILE A 153 -0.63 5.44 14.71
CA ILE A 153 -1.69 5.49 13.70
C ILE A 153 -3.03 5.62 14.43
N SER A 154 -3.84 6.60 14.04
CA SER A 154 -5.15 6.88 14.63
C SER A 154 -6.23 6.88 13.57
N CYS A 155 -7.28 6.09 13.79
CA CYS A 155 -8.47 6.03 12.95
C CYS A 155 -9.69 6.32 13.82
N ASP A 156 -10.33 7.47 13.58
CA ASP A 156 -11.46 7.95 14.39
C ASP A 156 -12.83 7.50 13.85
N GLY A 157 -12.87 6.81 12.70
CA GLY A 157 -14.09 6.30 12.10
C GLY A 157 -14.08 6.25 10.58
N VAL A 158 -15.24 5.95 10.01
CA VAL A 158 -15.45 5.81 8.57
C VAL A 158 -15.50 7.17 7.87
N ASN A 159 -15.07 7.21 6.62
CA ASN A 159 -14.97 8.42 5.79
C ASN A 159 -14.14 9.56 6.41
N LEU A 160 -13.36 9.26 7.45
CA LEU A 160 -12.40 10.17 8.05
C LEU A 160 -10.98 9.75 7.65
N PRO A 161 -10.09 10.72 7.37
CA PRO A 161 -8.70 10.40 7.10
C PRO A 161 -8.06 9.78 8.35
N ILE A 162 -7.21 8.78 8.13
CA ILE A 162 -6.31 8.28 9.16
C ILE A 162 -5.31 9.40 9.49
N TYR A 163 -5.04 9.58 10.78
CA TYR A 163 -4.02 10.48 11.30
C TYR A 163 -2.82 9.69 11.79
N LEU A 164 -1.64 10.29 11.65
CA LEU A 164 -0.38 9.70 12.08
C LEU A 164 0.31 10.64 13.07
N TYR A 165 1.04 10.07 14.02
CA TYR A 165 2.13 10.78 14.66
C TYR A 165 3.44 10.46 13.93
N HIS A 166 3.88 11.37 13.06
CA HIS A 166 5.12 11.22 12.31
C HIS A 166 6.28 11.86 13.08
N ARG A 167 7.37 11.14 13.33
CA ARG A 167 8.53 11.59 14.14
C ARG A 167 9.04 13.00 13.81
N LYS A 168 9.04 13.34 12.52
CA LYS A 168 9.50 14.64 12.02
C LYS A 168 8.41 15.69 11.82
N HIS A 169 7.17 15.25 11.56
CA HIS A 169 6.08 16.13 11.12
C HIS A 169 4.93 16.21 12.13
N GLN A 170 5.05 15.48 13.25
CA GLN A 170 4.07 15.36 14.32
C GLN A 170 2.73 14.87 13.77
N ASN A 171 1.62 15.34 14.35
CA ASN A 171 0.27 15.00 13.92
C ASN A 171 0.05 15.42 12.46
N ILE A 172 -0.18 14.44 11.58
CA ILE A 172 -0.34 14.66 10.15
C ILE A 172 -1.49 13.82 9.61
N ARG A 173 -2.34 14.45 8.79
CA ARG A 173 -3.45 13.76 8.14
C ARG A 173 -2.96 12.97 6.94
N THR A 174 -3.58 11.83 6.64
CA THR A 174 -3.30 11.03 5.45
C THR A 174 -4.39 11.18 4.37
N ASN A 175 -4.14 10.60 3.19
CA ASN A 175 -5.14 10.33 2.16
C ASN A 175 -5.81 8.94 2.31
N VAL A 176 -5.48 8.20 3.36
CA VAL A 176 -6.02 6.85 3.61
C VAL A 176 -7.24 6.96 4.52
N SER A 177 -8.31 6.25 4.17
CA SER A 177 -9.54 6.17 4.96
C SER A 177 -10.26 4.85 4.75
N PHE A 178 -11.16 4.52 5.67
CA PHE A 178 -12.12 3.43 5.52
C PHE A 178 -13.44 3.98 4.95
N PRO A 179 -14.00 3.38 3.89
CA PRO A 179 -15.18 3.92 3.21
C PRO A 179 -16.48 3.73 3.99
N ASP A 180 -16.59 2.66 4.78
CA ASP A 180 -17.82 2.27 5.47
C ASP A 180 -17.51 1.41 6.71
N GLU A 181 -18.56 1.16 7.50
CA GLU A 181 -18.46 0.45 8.78
C GLU A 181 -18.12 -1.02 8.58
N GLU A 182 -18.64 -1.66 7.53
CA GLU A 182 -18.38 -3.08 7.26
C GLU A 182 -16.89 -3.34 7.03
N VAL A 183 -16.24 -2.50 6.21
CA VAL A 183 -14.81 -2.59 5.94
C VAL A 183 -13.98 -2.28 7.20
N LEU A 184 -14.38 -1.27 7.99
CA LEU A 184 -13.66 -0.91 9.22
C LEU A 184 -13.78 -2.02 10.28
N ASP A 185 -14.96 -2.59 10.47
CA ASP A 185 -15.21 -3.65 11.45
C ASP A 185 -14.46 -4.94 11.08
N ALA A 186 -14.49 -5.33 9.80
CA ALA A 186 -13.72 -6.48 9.31
C ALA A 186 -12.22 -6.30 9.56
N PHE A 187 -11.70 -5.09 9.32
CA PHE A 187 -10.31 -4.74 9.60
C PHE A 187 -9.98 -4.84 11.11
N ILE A 188 -10.84 -4.32 11.98
CA ILE A 188 -10.64 -4.38 13.44
C ILE A 188 -10.61 -5.84 13.93
N ILE A 189 -11.53 -6.68 13.44
CA ILE A 189 -11.56 -8.11 13.78
C ILE A 189 -10.24 -8.77 13.37
N LYS A 190 -9.79 -8.54 12.15
CA LYS A 190 -8.53 -9.11 11.64
C LYS A 190 -7.31 -8.64 12.42
N LEU A 191 -7.27 -7.37 12.79
CA LEU A 191 -6.18 -6.81 13.58
C LEU A 191 -6.12 -7.46 14.98
N SER A 192 -7.28 -7.79 15.56
CA SER A 192 -7.37 -8.45 16.87
C SER A 192 -6.95 -9.93 16.88
N GLN A 193 -6.96 -10.57 15.70
CA GLN A 193 -6.60 -11.98 15.52
C GLN A 193 -5.12 -12.20 15.17
N LYS A 194 -4.40 -11.15 14.76
CA LYS A 194 -2.95 -11.17 14.52
C LYS A 194 -2.18 -11.14 15.83
#